data_AF-A0A920BQU1-F1
#
_entry.id   AF-A0A920BQU1-F1
#
_cell.length_a   1.000
_cell.length_b   1.000
_cell.length_c   1.000
_cell.angle_alpha   90.00
_cell.angle_beta   90.00
_cell.angle_gamma   90.00
#
_symmetry.space_group_name_H-M   'P 1'
#
loop_
_entity.id
_entity.type
_entity.pdbx_description
1 polymer ?
#
loop_
_entity_poly.entity_id
_entity_poly.type
_entity_poly.pdbx_seq_one_letter_code
_entity_poly.pdbx_strand_id
1 'polypeptide(L)'
;MSEPTAAVRVSTLELFFDLVFVFTITQLSETLGEEMNLGTLGNVLLILALVWWMYSGYAWLTNAVAPNSTTRRTLLLTGMAGFLVMALAAPEAFGEYGWLFGVSYLVVNVVHSALFRTAGPGARDAMKVLTPLNIVAALLVLAGSLVDEPWRHLLWLLAPILQIAGGYLHRAEMHTIAAGHFAERHGLVVIIAIGESILSIGAGFHGVHLDGGAALTAVLALCVAYYLWWFYFAGDDARAAHALAAVTEPARRARLALNAWGYAHYPILLGILITAVGIKKTVGHAFEALHWEQAIALSGGVAIYLLGHAGFLALLRLRGVYHRLAAAAVILAAIPIGHMLAIAQLATVLAILVGAAIIEDLPEVRRTGRTAISDFGRTTTQE
;
A
#
# COMPACT_ATOMS: atom_id res chain seq x y z
N MET A 1 -38.29 -14.06 -1.08
CA MET A 1 -36.89 -14.30 -0.70
C MET A 1 -36.04 -13.92 -1.90
N SER A 2 -35.41 -12.76 -1.87
CA SER A 2 -34.33 -12.42 -2.81
C SER A 2 -33.14 -13.32 -2.48
N GLU A 3 -32.61 -14.05 -3.45
CA GLU A 3 -31.34 -14.76 -3.31
C GLU A 3 -30.29 -13.80 -2.70
N PRO A 4 -29.44 -14.28 -1.78
CA PRO A 4 -28.30 -13.49 -1.36
C PRO A 4 -27.46 -13.22 -2.61
N THR A 5 -27.46 -11.97 -3.08
CA THR A 5 -26.60 -11.51 -4.18
C THR A 5 -25.20 -12.05 -3.94
N ALA A 6 -24.72 -12.91 -4.85
CA ALA A 6 -23.39 -13.49 -4.75
C ALA A 6 -22.38 -12.36 -4.56
N ALA A 7 -21.55 -12.46 -3.51
CA ALA A 7 -20.54 -11.46 -3.22
C ALA A 7 -19.66 -11.27 -4.47
N VAL A 8 -19.60 -10.04 -4.99
CA VAL A 8 -18.75 -9.70 -6.14
C VAL A 8 -17.31 -9.87 -5.68
N ARG A 9 -16.62 -10.90 -6.19
CA ARG A 9 -15.22 -11.19 -5.89
C ARG A 9 -14.30 -10.48 -6.87
N VAL A 10 -13.07 -10.21 -6.43
CA VAL A 10 -12.02 -9.67 -7.31
C VAL A 10 -11.70 -10.65 -8.44
N SER A 11 -11.59 -10.14 -9.66
CA SER A 11 -11.22 -10.93 -10.84
C SER A 11 -9.71 -11.17 -10.90
N THR A 12 -9.30 -12.27 -11.56
CA THR A 12 -7.86 -12.55 -11.79
C THR A 12 -7.16 -11.45 -12.59
N LEU A 13 -7.89 -10.70 -13.42
CA LEU A 13 -7.36 -9.56 -14.16
C LEU A 13 -7.01 -8.39 -13.24
N GLU A 14 -7.80 -8.15 -12.19
CA GLU A 14 -7.50 -7.13 -11.18
C GLU A 14 -6.30 -7.53 -10.34
N LEU A 15 -6.19 -8.81 -9.96
CA LEU A 15 -4.98 -9.32 -9.31
C LEU A 15 -3.74 -9.12 -10.21
N PHE A 16 -3.88 -9.37 -11.51
CA PHE A 16 -2.80 -9.12 -12.47
C PHE A 16 -2.44 -7.63 -12.59
N PHE A 17 -3.43 -6.72 -12.49
CA PHE A 17 -3.20 -5.28 -12.40
C PHE A 17 -2.35 -4.95 -11.17
N ASP A 18 -2.71 -5.52 -10.03
CA ASP A 18 -2.08 -5.25 -8.73
C ASP A 18 -0.61 -5.70 -8.74
N LEU A 19 -0.27 -6.80 -9.43
CA LEU A 19 1.12 -7.21 -9.65
C LEU A 19 1.94 -6.15 -10.40
N VAL A 20 1.38 -5.58 -11.48
CA VAL A 20 2.06 -4.52 -12.26
C VAL A 20 2.22 -3.25 -11.43
N PHE A 21 1.23 -2.90 -10.59
CA PHE A 21 1.35 -1.78 -9.66
C PHE A 21 2.45 -2.02 -8.63
N VAL A 22 2.48 -3.19 -7.97
CA VAL A 22 3.48 -3.48 -6.92
C VAL A 22 4.90 -3.52 -7.46
N PHE A 23 5.11 -3.82 -8.74
CA PHE A 23 6.42 -3.63 -9.36
C PHE A 23 6.96 -2.19 -9.20
N THR A 24 6.09 -1.18 -9.13
CA THR A 24 6.55 0.19 -8.79
C THR A 24 7.11 0.27 -7.37
N ILE A 25 6.50 -0.44 -6.41
CA ILE A 25 6.99 -0.51 -5.02
C ILE A 25 8.37 -1.18 -4.96
N THR A 26 8.59 -2.21 -5.77
CA THR A 26 9.91 -2.85 -5.95
C THR A 26 10.94 -1.82 -6.43
N GLN A 27 10.65 -1.11 -7.53
CA GLN A 27 11.56 -0.11 -8.09
C GLN A 27 11.88 1.03 -7.11
N LEU A 28 10.88 1.48 -6.34
CA LEU A 28 11.08 2.51 -5.31
C LEU A 28 11.88 2.00 -4.12
N SER A 29 11.70 0.73 -3.72
CA SER A 29 12.50 0.08 -2.67
C SER A 29 13.95 -0.04 -3.10
N GLU A 30 14.20 -0.45 -4.34
CA GLU A 30 15.55 -0.53 -4.89
C GLU A 30 16.24 0.83 -4.93
N THR A 31 15.56 1.84 -5.46
CA THR A 31 16.06 3.23 -5.52
C THR A 31 16.43 3.76 -4.12
N LEU A 32 15.55 3.57 -3.13
CA LEU A 32 15.82 3.99 -1.75
C LEU A 32 16.95 3.17 -1.09
N GLY A 33 17.06 1.89 -1.47
CA GLY A 33 18.10 1.00 -0.98
C GLY A 33 19.48 1.31 -1.56
N GLU A 34 19.59 1.85 -2.77
CA GLU A 34 20.87 2.29 -3.34
C GLU A 34 21.40 3.53 -2.60
N GLU A 35 20.55 4.56 -2.46
CA GLU A 35 20.91 5.80 -1.79
C GLU A 35 19.89 6.23 -0.73
N MET A 36 20.21 5.95 0.53
CA MET A 36 19.29 6.21 1.64
C MET A 36 19.56 7.59 2.26
N ASN A 37 19.08 8.63 1.58
CA ASN A 37 19.16 10.02 2.04
C ASN A 37 17.77 10.70 1.97
N LEU A 38 17.66 11.91 2.54
CA LEU A 38 16.40 12.65 2.60
C LEU A 38 15.88 13.09 1.22
N GLY A 39 16.78 13.36 0.27
CA GLY A 39 16.41 13.72 -1.11
C GLY A 39 15.77 12.54 -1.84
N THR A 40 16.41 11.38 -1.80
CA THR A 40 15.87 10.13 -2.37
C THR A 40 14.56 9.74 -1.71
N LEU A 41 14.46 9.86 -0.37
CA LEU A 41 13.19 9.62 0.34
C LEU A 41 12.09 10.57 -0.13
N GLY A 42 12.39 11.86 -0.33
CA GLY A 42 11.45 12.84 -0.88
C GLY A 42 10.96 12.47 -2.29
N ASN A 43 11.87 12.05 -3.17
CA ASN A 43 11.56 11.58 -4.51
C ASN A 43 10.67 10.33 -4.48
N VAL A 44 11.00 9.35 -3.64
CA VAL A 44 10.20 8.12 -3.45
C VAL A 44 8.81 8.42 -2.93
N LEU A 45 8.67 9.32 -1.94
CA LEU A 45 7.38 9.76 -1.43
C LEU A 45 6.55 10.44 -2.53
N LEU A 46 7.17 11.28 -3.35
CA LEU A 46 6.47 11.98 -4.41
C LEU A 46 5.97 11.03 -5.50
N ILE A 47 6.81 10.10 -5.96
CA ILE A 47 6.41 9.08 -6.92
C ILE A 47 5.32 8.18 -6.33
N LEU A 48 5.49 7.71 -5.09
CA LEU A 48 4.49 6.89 -4.42
C LEU A 48 3.15 7.63 -4.33
N ALA A 49 3.14 8.93 -4.02
CA ALA A 49 1.91 9.72 -3.96
C ALA A 49 1.18 9.79 -5.31
N LEU A 50 1.92 10.06 -6.38
CA LEU A 50 1.38 10.13 -7.75
C LEU A 50 0.80 8.77 -8.20
N VAL A 51 1.59 7.70 -8.05
CA VAL A 51 1.23 6.36 -8.52
C VAL A 51 0.11 5.78 -7.64
N TRP A 52 0.16 6.00 -6.33
CA TRP A 52 -0.88 5.56 -5.41
C TRP A 52 -2.23 6.22 -5.68
N TRP A 53 -2.25 7.53 -5.96
CA TRP A 53 -3.48 8.22 -6.33
C TRP A 53 -4.14 7.54 -7.53
N MET A 54 -3.37 7.27 -8.59
CA MET A 54 -3.90 6.65 -9.78
C MET A 54 -4.26 5.18 -9.55
N TYR A 55 -3.47 4.43 -8.79
CA TYR A 55 -3.84 3.06 -8.41
C TYR A 55 -5.18 3.04 -7.67
N SER A 56 -5.34 3.90 -6.66
CA SER A 56 -6.61 4.06 -5.94
C SER A 56 -7.72 4.46 -6.90
N GLY A 57 -7.48 5.36 -7.85
CA GLY A 57 -8.42 5.68 -8.92
C GLY A 57 -8.88 4.45 -9.72
N TYR A 58 -7.97 3.55 -10.08
CA TYR A 58 -8.33 2.27 -10.70
C TYR A 58 -9.08 1.36 -9.73
N ALA A 59 -8.68 1.32 -8.44
CA ALA A 59 -9.47 0.96 -7.24
C ALA A 59 -10.98 1.11 -7.42
N TRP A 60 -11.34 2.38 -7.53
CA TRP A 60 -12.70 2.88 -7.71
C TRP A 60 -13.29 2.50 -9.07
N LEU A 61 -12.49 2.53 -10.13
CA LEU A 61 -12.95 2.23 -11.48
C LEU A 61 -13.46 0.80 -11.61
N THR A 62 -12.70 -0.21 -11.18
CA THR A 62 -13.12 -1.61 -11.36
C THR A 62 -14.23 -2.00 -10.40
N ASN A 63 -14.34 -1.30 -9.26
CA ASN A 63 -15.50 -1.41 -8.36
C ASN A 63 -16.79 -0.86 -9.00
N ALA A 64 -16.68 0.20 -9.81
CA ALA A 64 -17.81 0.82 -10.49
C ALA A 64 -18.12 0.21 -11.87
N VAL A 65 -17.12 -0.39 -12.52
CA VAL A 65 -17.19 -0.90 -13.90
C VAL A 65 -16.50 -2.25 -13.99
N ALA A 66 -17.31 -3.32 -14.10
CA ALA A 66 -16.78 -4.67 -14.25
C ALA A 66 -16.02 -4.84 -15.59
N PRO A 67 -14.86 -5.53 -15.61
CA PRO A 67 -14.07 -5.80 -16.82
C PRO A 67 -14.64 -6.96 -17.66
N ASN A 68 -15.92 -6.85 -18.05
CA ASN A 68 -16.68 -7.93 -18.69
C ASN A 68 -16.65 -7.93 -20.22
N SER A 69 -16.12 -6.88 -20.86
CA SER A 69 -16.02 -6.79 -22.33
C SER A 69 -14.56 -6.76 -22.78
N THR A 70 -14.29 -7.26 -23.98
CA THR A 70 -12.95 -7.22 -24.60
C THR A 70 -12.41 -5.80 -24.64
N THR A 71 -13.23 -4.81 -25.05
CA THR A 71 -12.84 -3.39 -25.05
C THR A 71 -12.38 -2.90 -23.68
N ARG A 72 -13.12 -3.21 -22.61
CA ARG A 72 -12.73 -2.80 -21.26
C ARG A 72 -11.46 -3.49 -20.79
N ARG A 73 -11.29 -4.78 -21.09
CA ARG A 73 -10.07 -5.54 -20.78
C ARG A 73 -8.85 -4.98 -21.52
N THR A 74 -8.98 -4.66 -22.80
CA THR A 74 -7.91 -4.05 -23.60
C THR A 74 -7.52 -2.66 -23.10
N LEU A 75 -8.51 -1.84 -22.71
CA LEU A 75 -8.23 -0.53 -22.11
C LEU A 75 -7.55 -0.68 -20.73
N LEU A 76 -7.98 -1.64 -19.90
CA LEU A 76 -7.29 -1.93 -18.64
C LEU A 76 -5.85 -2.40 -18.88
N LEU A 77 -5.61 -3.24 -19.88
CA LEU A 77 -4.24 -3.63 -20.29
C LEU A 77 -3.41 -2.42 -20.71
N THR A 78 -4.02 -1.44 -21.41
CA THR A 78 -3.34 -0.19 -21.77
C THR A 78 -2.96 0.61 -20.52
N GLY A 79 -3.85 0.65 -19.52
CA GLY A 79 -3.56 1.23 -18.22
C GLY A 79 -2.41 0.52 -17.50
N MET A 80 -2.42 -0.83 -17.48
CA MET A 80 -1.34 -1.64 -16.91
C MET A 80 -0.01 -1.37 -17.62
N ALA A 81 0.00 -1.29 -18.95
CA ALA A 81 1.19 -0.94 -19.71
C ALA A 81 1.73 0.45 -19.31
N GLY A 82 0.85 1.43 -19.09
CA GLY A 82 1.24 2.73 -18.54
C GLY A 82 1.86 2.62 -17.14
N PHE A 83 1.27 1.85 -16.23
CA PHE A 83 1.87 1.56 -14.91
C PHE A 83 3.24 0.89 -15.00
N LEU A 84 3.38 -0.10 -15.89
CA LEU A 84 4.65 -0.77 -16.11
C LEU A 84 5.73 0.20 -16.58
N VAL A 85 5.42 1.04 -17.58
CA VAL A 85 6.39 2.01 -18.10
C VAL A 85 6.72 3.08 -17.05
N MET A 86 5.74 3.53 -16.25
CA MET A 86 6.02 4.40 -15.10
C MET A 86 6.97 3.75 -14.09
N ALA A 87 6.75 2.47 -13.76
CA ALA A 87 7.63 1.74 -12.84
C ALA A 87 9.05 1.63 -13.39
N LEU A 88 9.22 1.28 -14.67
CA LEU A 88 10.52 1.21 -15.34
C LEU A 88 11.24 2.56 -15.36
N ALA A 89 10.50 3.66 -15.52
CA ALA A 89 11.05 5.01 -15.49
C ALA A 89 11.28 5.54 -14.07
N ALA A 90 10.68 4.94 -13.03
CA ALA A 90 10.66 5.46 -11.66
C ALA A 90 12.06 5.73 -11.06
N PRO A 91 13.08 4.85 -11.21
CA PRO A 91 14.40 5.09 -10.61
C PRO A 91 15.06 6.37 -11.13
N GLU A 92 14.86 6.69 -12.41
CA GLU A 92 15.47 7.83 -13.12
C GLU A 92 14.41 8.87 -13.52
N ALA A 93 13.28 8.89 -12.81
CA ALA A 93 12.15 9.77 -13.10
C ALA A 93 12.48 11.26 -12.89
N PHE A 94 13.44 11.54 -12.01
CA PHE A 94 13.99 12.88 -11.80
C PHE A 94 15.23 13.16 -12.65
N GLY A 95 15.69 12.19 -13.45
CA GLY A 95 16.82 12.31 -14.37
C GLY A 95 16.38 12.22 -15.83
N GLU A 96 16.99 11.29 -16.57
CA GLU A 96 16.83 11.08 -18.02
C GLU A 96 15.41 10.64 -18.41
N TYR A 97 14.78 9.79 -17.62
CA TYR A 97 13.50 9.14 -17.97
C TYR A 97 12.26 9.84 -17.41
N GLY A 98 12.40 11.07 -16.90
CA GLY A 98 11.25 11.84 -16.41
C GLY A 98 10.17 12.04 -17.47
N TRP A 99 10.54 12.29 -18.73
CA TRP A 99 9.57 12.46 -19.82
C TRP A 99 8.73 11.19 -20.03
N LEU A 100 9.37 10.02 -19.93
CA LEU A 100 8.73 8.72 -20.09
C LEU A 100 7.77 8.44 -18.94
N PHE A 101 8.16 8.79 -17.71
CA PHE A 101 7.27 8.76 -16.54
C PHE A 101 6.05 9.66 -16.76
N GLY A 102 6.26 10.93 -17.18
CA GLY A 102 5.19 11.90 -17.40
C GLY A 102 4.20 11.49 -18.50
N VAL A 103 4.69 10.99 -19.64
CA VAL A 103 3.84 10.49 -20.73
C VAL A 103 3.02 9.29 -20.27
N SER A 104 3.65 8.36 -19.55
CA SER A 104 2.98 7.15 -19.06
C SER A 104 1.93 7.47 -18.00
N TYR A 105 2.22 8.42 -17.11
CA TYR A 105 1.26 8.94 -16.13
C TYR A 105 0.05 9.61 -16.82
N LEU A 106 0.27 10.37 -17.90
CA LEU A 106 -0.81 10.92 -18.71
C LEU A 106 -1.66 9.83 -19.37
N VAL A 107 -1.04 8.79 -19.95
CA VAL A 107 -1.75 7.65 -20.53
C VAL A 107 -2.65 6.98 -19.49
N VAL A 108 -2.13 6.71 -18.29
CA VAL A 108 -2.89 6.13 -17.18
C VAL A 108 -4.11 6.99 -16.82
N ASN A 109 -3.94 8.31 -16.73
CA ASN A 109 -5.03 9.25 -16.44
C ASN A 109 -6.10 9.29 -17.56
N VAL A 110 -5.68 9.27 -18.82
CA VAL A 110 -6.58 9.28 -19.99
C VAL A 110 -7.39 7.99 -20.06
N VAL A 111 -6.74 6.83 -19.90
CA VAL A 111 -7.39 5.52 -19.92
C VAL A 111 -8.39 5.40 -18.76
N HIS A 112 -7.99 5.79 -17.56
CA HIS A 112 -8.86 5.85 -16.37
C HIS A 112 -10.13 6.66 -16.63
N SER A 113 -9.95 7.88 -17.13
CA SER A 113 -11.05 8.80 -17.44
C SER A 113 -11.96 8.26 -18.55
N ALA A 114 -11.39 7.63 -19.58
CA ALA A 114 -12.14 7.03 -20.68
C ALA A 114 -13.01 5.85 -20.23
N LEU A 115 -12.45 4.95 -19.40
CA LEU A 115 -13.19 3.80 -18.87
C LEU A 115 -14.37 4.22 -17.99
N PHE A 116 -14.20 5.29 -17.21
CA PHE A 116 -15.27 5.85 -16.37
C PHE A 116 -16.45 6.42 -17.16
N ARG A 117 -16.29 6.75 -18.45
CA ARG A 117 -17.43 7.14 -19.31
C ARG A 117 -18.45 6.01 -19.51
N THR A 118 -18.03 4.76 -19.25
CA THR A 118 -18.90 3.58 -19.34
C THR A 118 -19.56 3.21 -18.02
N ALA A 119 -19.30 3.96 -16.94
CA ALA A 119 -19.87 3.73 -15.62
C ALA A 119 -21.32 4.21 -15.49
N GLY A 120 -21.97 3.89 -14.37
CA GLY A 120 -23.32 4.37 -14.03
C GLY A 120 -23.39 5.91 -13.87
N PRO A 121 -24.60 6.52 -13.87
CA PRO A 121 -24.79 7.97 -13.79
C PRO A 121 -24.02 8.66 -12.64
N GLY A 122 -24.11 8.15 -11.41
CA GLY A 122 -23.43 8.75 -10.25
C GLY A 122 -21.91 8.74 -10.37
N ALA A 123 -21.31 7.66 -10.89
CA ALA A 123 -19.87 7.59 -11.13
C ALA A 123 -19.43 8.53 -12.27
N ARG A 124 -20.25 8.68 -13.32
CA ARG A 124 -20.00 9.64 -14.40
C ARG A 124 -20.06 11.08 -13.92
N ASP A 125 -20.99 11.42 -13.04
CA ASP A 125 -21.13 12.76 -12.48
C ASP A 125 -19.95 13.13 -11.57
N ALA A 126 -19.50 12.21 -10.71
CA ALA A 126 -18.26 12.39 -9.96
C ALA A 126 -17.06 12.65 -10.90
N MET A 127 -16.99 11.91 -12.00
CA MET A 127 -15.89 12.03 -12.96
C MET A 127 -15.93 13.29 -13.84
N LYS A 128 -17.05 14.02 -13.93
CA LYS A 128 -17.08 15.35 -14.58
C LYS A 128 -16.16 16.35 -13.87
N VAL A 129 -16.00 16.18 -12.56
CA VAL A 129 -15.13 17.01 -11.73
C VAL A 129 -13.73 16.42 -11.64
N LEU A 130 -13.63 15.12 -11.36
CA LEU A 130 -12.33 14.47 -11.12
C LEU A 130 -11.50 14.34 -12.40
N THR A 131 -12.11 14.15 -13.57
CA THR A 131 -11.37 14.00 -14.84
C THR A 131 -10.54 15.24 -15.15
N PRO A 132 -11.08 16.47 -15.20
CA PRO A 132 -10.25 17.66 -15.44
C PRO A 132 -9.09 17.79 -14.45
N LEU A 133 -9.32 17.52 -13.16
CA LEU A 133 -8.29 17.63 -12.12
C LEU A 133 -7.18 16.59 -12.32
N ASN A 134 -7.55 15.34 -12.61
CA ASN A 134 -6.61 14.27 -12.92
C ASN A 134 -5.79 14.57 -14.19
N ILE A 135 -6.43 15.09 -15.24
CA ILE A 135 -5.74 15.48 -16.47
C ILE A 135 -4.80 16.66 -16.23
N VAL A 136 -5.20 17.69 -15.49
CA VAL A 136 -4.32 18.81 -15.13
C VAL A 136 -3.14 18.31 -14.29
N ALA A 137 -3.37 17.45 -13.30
CA ALA A 137 -2.30 16.83 -12.52
C ALA A 137 -1.33 16.04 -13.41
N ALA A 138 -1.84 15.28 -14.38
CA ALA A 138 -1.00 14.56 -15.32
C ALA A 138 -0.19 15.46 -16.25
N LEU A 139 -0.79 16.57 -16.70
CA LEU A 139 -0.10 17.60 -17.48
C LEU A 139 0.95 18.34 -16.65
N LEU A 140 0.73 18.54 -15.35
CA LEU A 140 1.75 19.10 -14.44
C LEU A 140 2.95 18.16 -14.31
N VAL A 141 2.73 16.84 -14.16
CA VAL A 141 3.81 15.85 -14.12
C VAL A 141 4.57 15.82 -15.45
N LEU A 142 3.85 15.81 -16.58
CA LEU A 142 4.47 15.84 -17.91
C LEU A 142 5.21 17.16 -18.19
N ALA A 143 4.66 18.31 -17.80
CA ALA A 143 5.36 19.58 -17.95
C ALA A 143 6.59 19.63 -17.03
N GLY A 144 6.47 19.11 -15.81
CA GLY A 144 7.56 19.02 -14.85
C GLY A 144 8.73 18.19 -15.34
N SER A 145 8.47 17.15 -16.13
CA SER A 145 9.55 16.33 -16.70
C SER A 145 10.28 16.97 -17.89
N LEU A 146 9.77 18.09 -18.41
CA LEU A 146 10.40 18.85 -19.50
C LEU A 146 11.19 20.06 -18.99
N VAL A 147 11.21 20.30 -17.67
CA VAL A 147 11.92 21.41 -17.05
C VAL A 147 12.95 20.89 -16.04
N ASP A 148 13.92 21.74 -15.73
CA ASP A 148 14.98 21.46 -14.76
C ASP A 148 14.51 21.66 -13.31
N GLU A 149 15.30 21.18 -12.37
CA GLU A 149 15.11 21.45 -10.94
C GLU A 149 15.29 22.96 -10.63
N PRO A 150 14.55 23.52 -9.66
CA PRO A 150 13.59 22.89 -8.77
C PRO A 150 12.14 22.83 -9.32
N TRP A 151 11.91 23.33 -10.54
CA TRP A 151 10.57 23.47 -11.11
C TRP A 151 9.90 22.12 -11.37
N ARG A 152 10.69 21.09 -11.71
CA ARG A 152 10.25 19.69 -11.80
C ARG A 152 9.53 19.23 -10.54
N HIS A 153 10.21 19.30 -9.38
CA HIS A 153 9.64 18.92 -8.08
C HIS A 153 8.42 19.74 -7.72
N LEU A 154 8.44 21.06 -7.97
CA LEU A 154 7.31 21.92 -7.67
C LEU A 154 6.06 21.50 -8.46
N LEU A 155 6.18 21.30 -9.77
CA LEU A 155 5.07 20.89 -10.62
C LEU A 155 4.56 19.49 -10.24
N TRP A 156 5.47 18.56 -9.93
CA TRP A 156 5.10 17.23 -9.49
C TRP A 156 4.42 17.23 -8.12
N LEU A 157 4.83 18.09 -7.19
CA LEU A 157 4.18 18.27 -5.88
C LEU A 157 2.79 18.90 -6.00
N LEU A 158 2.59 19.80 -6.96
CA LEU A 158 1.27 20.42 -7.19
C LEU A 158 0.23 19.41 -7.69
N ALA A 159 0.63 18.37 -8.41
CA ALA A 159 -0.27 17.34 -8.93
C ALA A 159 -1.07 16.58 -7.84
N PRO A 160 -0.45 15.93 -6.83
CA PRO A 160 -1.19 15.27 -5.75
C PRO A 160 -1.93 16.28 -4.86
N ILE A 161 -1.41 17.51 -4.68
CA ILE A 161 -2.12 18.57 -3.94
C ILE A 161 -3.45 18.89 -4.62
N LEU A 162 -3.45 19.09 -5.94
CA LEU A 162 -4.64 19.37 -6.73
C LEU A 162 -5.66 18.22 -6.65
N GLN A 163 -5.16 17.00 -6.76
CA GLN A 163 -5.96 15.77 -6.68
C GLN A 163 -6.63 15.61 -5.31
N ILE A 164 -5.86 15.74 -4.22
CA ILE A 164 -6.36 15.66 -2.84
C ILE A 164 -7.36 16.77 -2.56
N ALA A 165 -7.05 18.02 -2.92
CA ALA A 165 -7.95 19.15 -2.78
C ALA A 165 -9.26 18.92 -3.55
N GLY A 166 -9.15 18.41 -4.78
CA GLY A 166 -10.29 18.00 -5.61
C GLY A 166 -11.23 17.02 -4.91
N GLY A 167 -10.65 15.97 -4.31
CA GLY A 167 -11.39 14.92 -3.59
C GLY A 167 -12.12 15.40 -2.34
N TYR A 168 -11.65 16.47 -1.68
CA TYR A 168 -12.31 17.04 -0.50
C TYR A 168 -13.30 18.16 -0.84
N LEU A 169 -13.03 18.95 -1.87
CA LEU A 169 -13.87 20.09 -2.26
C LEU A 169 -15.17 19.64 -2.92
N HIS A 170 -15.23 18.43 -3.47
CA HIS A 170 -16.40 17.93 -4.18
C HIS A 170 -17.03 16.73 -3.46
N ARG A 171 -18.34 16.81 -3.23
CA ARG A 171 -19.16 15.68 -2.79
C ARG A 171 -19.33 14.72 -3.96
N ALA A 172 -18.30 13.94 -4.26
CA ALA A 172 -18.41 12.86 -5.22
C ALA A 172 -19.31 11.76 -4.61
N GLU A 173 -20.60 11.83 -4.92
CA GLU A 173 -21.56 10.81 -4.52
C GLU A 173 -21.37 9.58 -5.40
N MET A 174 -20.42 8.72 -5.02
CA MET A 174 -20.29 7.40 -5.62
C MET A 174 -21.39 6.52 -5.04
N HIS A 175 -22.53 6.44 -5.74
CA HIS A 175 -23.78 5.92 -5.21
C HIS A 175 -23.75 4.42 -4.84
N THR A 176 -22.74 3.65 -5.29
CA THR A 176 -22.61 2.22 -4.96
C THR A 176 -21.14 1.80 -4.91
N ILE A 177 -20.61 1.58 -3.71
CA ILE A 177 -19.29 0.95 -3.50
C ILE A 177 -19.55 -0.48 -3.02
N ALA A 178 -19.10 -1.50 -3.75
CA ALA A 178 -19.13 -2.86 -3.24
C ALA A 178 -18.01 -3.02 -2.18
N ALA A 179 -18.36 -2.89 -0.89
CA ALA A 179 -17.39 -2.76 0.20
C ALA A 179 -16.46 -3.98 0.34
N GLY A 180 -17.02 -5.20 0.23
CA GLY A 180 -16.24 -6.44 0.26
C GLY A 180 -15.21 -6.48 -0.87
N HIS A 181 -15.64 -6.29 -2.12
CA HIS A 181 -14.75 -6.21 -3.28
C HIS A 181 -13.68 -5.11 -3.15
N PHE A 182 -14.07 -3.94 -2.64
CA PHE A 182 -13.16 -2.80 -2.50
C PHE A 182 -12.09 -3.07 -1.43
N ALA A 183 -12.49 -3.62 -0.28
CA ALA A 183 -11.56 -4.03 0.77
C ALA A 183 -10.66 -5.19 0.30
N GLU A 184 -11.23 -6.20 -0.37
CA GLU A 184 -10.49 -7.34 -0.94
C GLU A 184 -9.38 -6.86 -1.87
N ARG A 185 -9.67 -5.94 -2.79
CA ARG A 185 -8.66 -5.43 -3.73
C ARG A 185 -7.52 -4.66 -3.05
N HIS A 186 -7.81 -3.86 -2.02
CA HIS A 186 -6.73 -3.19 -1.29
C HIS A 186 -5.91 -4.18 -0.45
N GLY A 187 -6.56 -5.20 0.12
CA GLY A 187 -5.87 -6.33 0.73
C GLY A 187 -4.93 -7.02 -0.25
N LEU A 188 -5.38 -7.32 -1.48
CA LEU A 188 -4.53 -7.96 -2.49
C LEU A 188 -3.25 -7.17 -2.78
N VAL A 189 -3.33 -5.83 -2.89
CA VAL A 189 -2.10 -5.03 -3.01
C VAL A 189 -1.22 -5.09 -1.78
N VAL A 190 -1.78 -5.09 -0.57
CA VAL A 190 -1.00 -5.21 0.67
C VAL A 190 -0.27 -6.55 0.75
N ILE A 191 -0.92 -7.68 0.44
CA ILE A 191 -0.25 -9.00 0.47
C ILE A 191 0.84 -9.11 -0.60
N ILE A 192 0.60 -8.57 -1.81
CA ILE A 192 1.63 -8.56 -2.86
C ILE A 192 2.80 -7.66 -2.44
N ALA A 193 2.54 -6.49 -1.84
CA ALA A 193 3.58 -5.61 -1.30
C ALA A 193 4.35 -6.27 -0.16
N ILE A 194 3.71 -7.04 0.73
CA ILE A 194 4.44 -7.84 1.74
C ILE A 194 5.32 -8.90 1.07
N GLY A 195 4.88 -9.43 -0.07
CA GLY A 195 5.70 -10.29 -0.94
C GLY A 195 7.00 -9.64 -1.39
N GLU A 196 7.03 -8.31 -1.60
CA GLU A 196 8.27 -7.58 -1.91
C GLU A 196 9.30 -7.68 -0.78
N SER A 197 8.87 -7.63 0.48
CA SER A 197 9.77 -7.87 1.61
C SER A 197 10.41 -9.26 1.55
N ILE A 198 9.70 -10.27 1.03
CA ILE A 198 10.23 -11.64 0.83
C ILE A 198 11.24 -11.66 -0.33
N LEU A 199 10.95 -10.99 -1.45
CA LEU A 199 11.89 -10.85 -2.56
C LEU A 199 13.18 -10.13 -2.12
N SER A 200 13.03 -9.10 -1.29
CA SER A 200 14.14 -8.35 -0.69
C SER A 200 15.03 -9.19 0.22
N ILE A 201 14.50 -10.21 0.92
CA ILE A 201 15.32 -11.20 1.65
C ILE A 201 16.23 -11.93 0.65
N GLY A 202 15.66 -12.46 -0.44
CA GLY A 202 16.41 -13.17 -1.48
C GLY A 202 17.48 -12.31 -2.13
N ALA A 203 17.14 -11.07 -2.50
CA ALA A 203 18.07 -10.11 -3.08
C ALA A 203 19.22 -9.74 -2.12
N GLY A 204 18.96 -9.70 -0.80
CA GLY A 204 19.96 -9.44 0.23
C GLY A 204 21.03 -10.54 0.36
N PHE A 205 20.76 -11.77 -0.11
CA PHE A 205 21.72 -12.88 -0.09
C PHE A 205 22.62 -12.95 -1.33
N HIS A 206 22.48 -12.03 -2.30
CA HIS A 206 23.32 -12.05 -3.48
C HIS A 206 24.80 -11.82 -3.10
N GLY A 207 25.63 -12.86 -3.23
CA GLY A 207 27.04 -12.84 -2.85
C GLY A 207 27.31 -13.18 -1.37
N VAL A 208 26.29 -13.56 -0.59
CA VAL A 208 26.43 -13.98 0.82
C VAL A 208 26.57 -15.50 0.90
N HIS A 209 27.47 -15.99 1.76
CA HIS A 209 27.62 -17.42 2.00
C HIS A 209 26.44 -17.97 2.82
N LEU A 210 25.83 -19.07 2.37
CA LEU A 210 24.70 -19.69 3.06
C LEU A 210 25.18 -20.59 4.21
N ASP A 211 25.40 -19.99 5.38
CA ASP A 211 25.62 -20.69 6.64
C ASP A 211 24.37 -20.70 7.54
N GLY A 212 24.49 -21.27 8.75
CA GLY A 212 23.38 -21.30 9.71
C GLY A 212 22.93 -19.92 10.19
N GLY A 213 23.84 -18.93 10.20
CA GLY A 213 23.55 -17.56 10.59
C GLY A 213 22.76 -16.81 9.52
N ALA A 214 23.16 -16.98 8.26
CA ALA A 214 22.41 -16.56 7.08
C ALA A 214 20.99 -17.14 7.09
N ALA A 215 20.85 -18.46 7.28
CA ALA A 215 19.54 -19.12 7.35
C ALA A 215 18.66 -18.57 8.49
N LEU A 216 19.24 -18.37 9.69
CA LEU A 216 18.53 -17.77 10.81
C LEU A 216 18.05 -16.35 10.49
N THR A 217 18.90 -15.53 9.88
CA THR A 217 18.55 -14.14 9.50
C THR A 217 17.41 -14.12 8.49
N ALA A 218 17.43 -15.01 7.49
CA ALA A 218 16.36 -15.14 6.51
C ALA A 218 15.02 -15.50 7.18
N VAL A 219 15.04 -16.46 8.11
CA VAL A 219 13.85 -16.88 8.87
C VAL A 219 13.32 -15.75 9.74
N LEU A 220 14.18 -15.02 10.44
CA LEU A 220 13.77 -13.86 11.24
C LEU A 220 13.12 -12.77 10.38
N ALA A 221 13.69 -12.46 9.21
CA ALA A 221 13.14 -11.49 8.28
C ALA A 221 11.78 -11.94 7.71
N LEU A 222 11.64 -13.23 7.38
CA LEU A 222 10.38 -13.84 6.97
C LEU A 222 9.33 -13.71 8.07
N CYS A 223 9.71 -13.96 9.33
CA CYS A 223 8.81 -13.79 10.47
C CYS A 223 8.36 -12.34 10.62
N VAL A 224 9.23 -11.34 10.41
CA VAL A 224 8.82 -9.93 10.41
C VAL A 224 7.77 -9.66 9.33
N ALA A 225 8.01 -10.11 8.09
CA ALA A 225 7.04 -9.96 6.99
C ALA A 225 5.71 -10.68 7.30
N TYR A 226 5.78 -11.87 7.92
CA TYR A 226 4.60 -12.60 8.40
C TYR A 226 3.82 -11.83 9.46
N TYR A 227 4.49 -11.15 10.40
CA TYR A 227 3.79 -10.34 11.40
C TYR A 227 3.15 -9.10 10.80
N LEU A 228 3.74 -8.48 9.76
CA LEU A 228 3.05 -7.43 9.00
C LEU A 228 1.75 -8.01 8.40
N TRP A 229 1.82 -9.16 7.74
CA TRP A 229 0.65 -9.86 7.20
C TRP A 229 -0.40 -10.15 8.28
N TRP A 230 0.01 -10.74 9.40
CA TRP A 230 -0.87 -11.08 10.52
C TRP A 230 -1.62 -9.85 11.01
N PHE A 231 -0.89 -8.75 11.22
CA PHE A 231 -1.44 -7.51 11.73
C PHE A 231 -2.47 -6.84 10.82
N TYR A 232 -2.57 -7.22 9.55
CA TYR A 232 -3.56 -6.70 8.60
C TYR A 232 -4.67 -7.72 8.29
N PHE A 233 -4.33 -9.00 8.10
CA PHE A 233 -5.25 -10.04 7.63
C PHE A 233 -5.83 -10.94 8.73
N ALA A 234 -5.35 -10.86 9.97
CA ALA A 234 -5.92 -11.64 11.08
C ALA A 234 -7.22 -11.02 11.62
N GLY A 235 -8.18 -10.75 10.73
CA GLY A 235 -9.54 -10.31 11.04
C GLY A 235 -9.83 -8.82 10.88
N ASP A 236 -8.80 -7.96 10.88
CA ASP A 236 -8.98 -6.50 10.74
C ASP A 236 -9.50 -6.11 9.35
N ASP A 237 -9.10 -6.83 8.30
CA ASP A 237 -9.60 -6.69 6.93
C ASP A 237 -11.11 -6.98 6.82
N ALA A 238 -11.58 -8.08 7.42
CA ALA A 238 -12.97 -8.46 7.45
C ALA A 238 -13.81 -7.47 8.27
N ARG A 239 -13.32 -7.09 9.46
CA ARG A 239 -13.94 -6.07 10.31
C ARG A 239 -14.05 -4.73 9.59
N ALA A 240 -13.02 -4.35 8.84
CA ALA A 240 -13.01 -3.13 8.06
C ALA A 240 -14.04 -3.16 6.92
N ALA A 241 -14.12 -4.27 6.17
CA ALA A 241 -15.11 -4.45 5.12
C ALA A 241 -16.55 -4.33 5.67
N HIS A 242 -16.83 -4.95 6.83
CA HIS A 242 -18.10 -4.82 7.52
C HIS A 242 -18.38 -3.39 8.00
N ALA A 243 -17.38 -2.70 8.57
CA ALA A 243 -17.52 -1.31 9.01
C ALA A 243 -17.85 -0.36 7.85
N LEU A 244 -17.25 -0.57 6.67
CA LEU A 244 -17.59 0.20 5.47
C LEU A 244 -18.98 -0.15 4.94
N ALA A 245 -19.36 -1.43 4.92
CA ALA A 245 -20.67 -1.89 4.47
C ALA A 245 -21.81 -1.35 5.35
N ALA A 246 -21.57 -1.16 6.64
CA ALA A 246 -22.54 -0.63 7.61
C ALA A 246 -22.88 0.87 7.40
N VAL A 247 -22.08 1.61 6.60
CA VAL A 247 -22.38 3.01 6.28
C VAL A 247 -23.41 3.07 5.14
N THR A 248 -24.62 3.54 5.47
CA THR A 248 -25.75 3.64 4.54
C THR A 248 -25.73 4.89 3.66
N GLU A 249 -25.23 6.01 4.18
CA GLU A 249 -25.14 7.28 3.45
C GLU A 249 -24.01 7.23 2.40
N PRO A 250 -24.30 7.33 1.08
CA PRO A 250 -23.31 7.13 0.02
C PRO A 250 -22.11 8.09 0.08
N ALA A 251 -22.36 9.39 0.32
CA ALA A 251 -21.30 10.39 0.41
C ALA A 251 -20.35 10.12 1.59
N ARG A 252 -20.90 9.76 2.75
CA ARG A 252 -20.12 9.41 3.94
C ARG A 252 -19.35 8.12 3.75
N ARG A 253 -19.96 7.12 3.10
CA ARG A 253 -19.30 5.85 2.76
C ARG A 253 -18.13 6.08 1.80
N ALA A 254 -18.31 6.89 0.76
CA ALA A 254 -17.25 7.23 -0.18
C ALA A 254 -16.09 7.97 0.50
N ARG A 255 -16.40 8.94 1.37
CA ARG A 255 -15.38 9.66 2.16
C ARG A 255 -14.63 8.74 3.11
N LEU A 256 -15.33 7.81 3.78
CA LEU A 256 -14.70 6.81 4.64
C LEU A 256 -13.79 5.88 3.82
N ALA A 257 -14.25 5.42 2.66
CA ALA A 257 -13.45 4.61 1.75
C ALA A 257 -12.18 5.34 1.29
N LEU A 258 -12.29 6.61 0.86
CA LEU A 258 -11.14 7.43 0.46
C LEU A 258 -10.16 7.63 1.61
N ASN A 259 -10.64 7.92 2.82
CA ASN A 259 -9.76 8.14 3.97
C ASN A 259 -9.08 6.85 4.44
N ALA A 260 -9.83 5.75 4.57
CA ALA A 260 -9.31 4.52 5.15
C ALA A 260 -8.50 3.70 4.13
N TRP A 261 -9.02 3.49 2.93
CA TRP A 261 -8.34 2.71 1.88
C TRP A 261 -7.50 3.53 0.92
N GLY A 262 -7.71 4.85 0.83
CA GLY A 262 -6.80 5.75 0.13
C GLY A 262 -5.69 6.25 1.05
N TYR A 263 -6.01 7.15 1.97
CA TYR A 263 -4.98 7.87 2.73
C TYR A 263 -4.29 7.04 3.82
N ALA A 264 -5.01 6.23 4.59
CA ALA A 264 -4.37 5.42 5.64
C ALA A 264 -3.56 4.24 5.08
N HIS A 265 -3.84 3.81 3.85
CA HIS A 265 -3.04 2.77 3.16
C HIS A 265 -1.71 3.29 2.61
N TYR A 266 -1.61 4.61 2.37
CA TYR A 266 -0.35 5.21 1.93
C TYR A 266 0.81 4.93 2.91
N PRO A 267 0.71 5.25 4.23
CA PRO A 267 1.75 4.88 5.19
C PRO A 267 1.88 3.36 5.38
N ILE A 268 0.83 2.55 5.16
CA ILE A 268 0.95 1.09 5.20
C ILE A 268 1.90 0.61 4.11
N LEU A 269 1.69 1.01 2.86
CA LEU A 269 2.53 0.62 1.73
C LEU A 269 3.94 1.21 1.83
N LEU A 270 4.06 2.47 2.24
CA LEU A 270 5.36 3.10 2.50
C LEU A 270 6.13 2.35 3.59
N GLY A 271 5.45 1.95 4.66
CA GLY A 271 6.05 1.19 5.75
C GLY A 271 6.56 -0.17 5.28
N ILE A 272 5.79 -0.89 4.45
CA ILE A 272 6.22 -2.15 3.82
C ILE A 272 7.45 -1.93 2.94
N LEU A 273 7.42 -0.93 2.05
CA LEU A 273 8.52 -0.54 1.16
C LEU A 273 9.81 -0.27 1.97
N ILE A 274 9.75 0.61 2.97
CA ILE A 274 10.92 0.96 3.78
C ILE A 274 11.40 -0.25 4.61
N THR A 275 10.47 -1.10 5.09
CA THR A 275 10.82 -2.34 5.79
C THR A 275 11.57 -3.30 4.87
N ALA A 276 11.15 -3.43 3.61
CA ALA A 276 11.83 -4.26 2.60
C ALA A 276 13.27 -3.80 2.38
N VAL A 277 13.49 -2.47 2.29
CA VAL A 277 14.84 -1.88 2.25
C VAL A 277 15.66 -2.22 3.49
N GLY A 278 15.08 -2.05 4.68
CA GLY A 278 15.72 -2.38 5.95
C GLY A 278 16.11 -3.86 6.04
N ILE A 279 15.23 -4.77 5.62
CA ILE A 279 15.48 -6.21 5.56
C ILE A 279 16.63 -6.52 4.59
N LYS A 280 16.59 -5.99 3.36
CA LYS A 280 17.64 -6.20 2.35
C LYS A 280 19.02 -5.81 2.88
N LYS A 281 19.12 -4.65 3.56
CA LYS A 281 20.38 -4.16 4.16
C LYS A 281 20.84 -4.98 5.36
N THR A 282 19.88 -5.39 6.21
CA THR A 282 20.15 -6.24 7.39
C THR A 282 20.66 -7.61 6.98
N VAL A 283 20.05 -8.25 5.98
CA VAL A 283 20.42 -9.60 5.52
C VAL A 283 21.86 -9.63 5.00
N GLY A 284 22.26 -8.63 4.20
CA GLY A 284 23.62 -8.55 3.67
C GLY A 284 24.71 -8.31 4.71
N HIS A 285 24.37 -7.79 5.89
CA HIS A 285 25.31 -7.39 6.96
C HIS A 285 24.88 -7.94 8.33
N ALA A 286 24.28 -9.13 8.36
CA ALA A 286 23.55 -9.65 9.52
C ALA A 286 24.36 -9.65 10.84
N PHE A 287 25.66 -9.92 10.75
CA PHE A 287 26.56 -10.02 11.91
C PHE A 287 27.46 -8.79 12.10
N GLU A 288 27.12 -7.69 11.43
CA GLU A 288 27.85 -6.44 11.48
C GLU A 288 26.98 -5.33 12.08
N ALA A 289 27.62 -4.21 12.41
CA ALA A 289 26.94 -2.99 12.79
C ALA A 289 26.34 -2.33 11.55
N LEU A 290 25.05 -1.95 11.61
CA LEU A 290 24.42 -1.18 10.56
C LEU A 290 24.77 0.30 10.68
N HIS A 291 24.83 0.98 9.54
CA HIS A 291 24.76 2.44 9.52
C HIS A 291 23.39 2.91 10.05
N TRP A 292 23.34 4.11 10.64
CA TRP A 292 22.13 4.63 11.27
C TRP A 292 20.93 4.65 10.33
N GLU A 293 21.15 5.01 9.07
CA GLU A 293 20.12 5.06 8.03
C GLU A 293 19.49 3.67 7.82
N GLN A 294 20.30 2.61 7.84
CA GLN A 294 19.85 1.22 7.64
C GLN A 294 19.09 0.70 8.86
N ALA A 295 19.59 1.01 10.07
CA ALA A 295 18.88 0.68 11.30
C ALA A 295 17.54 1.44 11.41
N ILE A 296 17.52 2.72 11.00
CA ILE A 296 16.30 3.54 10.92
C ILE A 296 15.33 2.95 9.91
N ALA A 297 15.79 2.47 8.74
CA ALA A 297 14.89 1.87 7.75
C ALA A 297 14.14 0.66 8.29
N LEU A 298 14.82 -0.29 8.96
CA LEU A 298 14.16 -1.49 9.48
C LEU A 298 13.08 -1.15 10.53
N SER A 299 13.46 -0.46 11.61
CA SER A 299 12.50 -0.11 12.67
C SER A 299 11.49 0.95 12.22
N GLY A 300 11.93 1.93 11.45
CA GLY A 300 11.12 3.04 10.95
C GLY A 300 10.07 2.57 9.95
N GLY A 301 10.41 1.68 9.02
CA GLY A 301 9.44 1.09 8.09
C GLY A 301 8.33 0.34 8.83
N VAL A 302 8.69 -0.52 9.78
CA VAL A 302 7.72 -1.27 10.59
C VAL A 302 6.87 -0.32 11.45
N ALA A 303 7.47 0.72 12.03
CA ALA A 303 6.74 1.72 12.80
C ALA A 303 5.76 2.51 11.90
N ILE A 304 6.17 2.96 10.72
CA ILE A 304 5.31 3.67 9.75
C ILE A 304 4.13 2.78 9.33
N TYR A 305 4.38 1.49 9.08
CA TYR A 305 3.34 0.51 8.80
C TYR A 305 2.30 0.45 9.94
N LEU A 306 2.76 0.28 11.18
CA LEU A 306 1.89 0.20 12.36
C LEU A 306 1.12 1.49 12.62
N LEU A 307 1.75 2.66 12.40
CA LEU A 307 1.09 3.97 12.50
C LEU A 307 0.00 4.13 11.43
N GLY A 308 0.28 3.73 10.19
CA GLY A 308 -0.69 3.71 9.11
C GLY A 308 -1.88 2.80 9.44
N HIS A 309 -1.59 1.61 9.94
CA HIS A 309 -2.60 0.66 10.38
C HIS A 309 -3.41 1.18 11.58
N ALA A 310 -2.78 1.84 12.55
CA ALA A 310 -3.46 2.50 13.66
C ALA A 310 -4.44 3.58 13.16
N GLY A 311 -4.02 4.38 12.18
CA GLY A 311 -4.87 5.37 11.50
C GLY A 311 -6.06 4.72 10.78
N PHE A 312 -5.82 3.62 10.08
CA PHE A 312 -6.86 2.83 9.41
C PHE A 312 -7.92 2.33 10.41
N LEU A 313 -7.49 1.72 11.52
CA LEU A 313 -8.37 1.26 12.58
C LEU A 313 -9.13 2.43 13.24
N ALA A 314 -8.47 3.56 13.49
CA ALA A 314 -9.08 4.74 14.10
C ALA A 314 -10.19 5.35 13.22
N LEU A 315 -9.95 5.46 11.91
CA LEU A 315 -10.95 5.95 10.94
C LEU A 315 -12.21 5.08 10.92
N LEU A 316 -12.04 3.77 11.07
CA LEU A 316 -13.11 2.78 11.08
C LEU A 316 -13.69 2.55 12.49
N ARG A 317 -13.19 3.25 13.51
CA ARG A 317 -13.57 3.08 14.93
C ARG A 317 -13.40 1.64 15.43
N LEU A 318 -12.38 0.97 14.92
CA LEU A 318 -12.01 -0.38 15.30
C LEU A 318 -11.07 -0.37 16.52
N ARG A 319 -11.17 -1.41 17.34
CA ARG A 319 -10.23 -1.69 18.45
C ARG A 319 -8.84 -2.02 17.89
N GLY A 320 -7.80 -1.76 18.69
CA GLY A 320 -6.41 -2.10 18.39
C GLY A 320 -5.46 -0.92 18.19
N VAL A 321 -6.00 0.30 18.01
CA VAL A 321 -5.23 1.53 17.74
C VAL A 321 -4.07 1.73 18.72
N TYR A 322 -4.34 1.68 20.03
CA TYR A 322 -3.31 1.94 21.05
C TYR A 322 -2.23 0.86 21.10
N HIS A 323 -2.56 -0.41 20.81
CA HIS A 323 -1.55 -1.47 20.72
C HIS A 323 -0.58 -1.19 19.57
N ARG A 324 -1.09 -0.73 18.42
CA ARG A 324 -0.25 -0.40 17.26
C ARG A 324 0.61 0.84 17.50
N LEU A 325 0.06 1.87 18.13
CA LEU A 325 0.83 3.07 18.52
C LEU A 325 1.94 2.73 19.54
N ALA A 326 1.64 1.93 20.56
CA ALA A 326 2.61 1.49 21.54
C ALA A 326 3.70 0.63 20.91
N ALA A 327 3.32 -0.35 20.09
CA ALA A 327 4.27 -1.21 19.37
C ALA A 327 5.19 -0.38 18.44
N ALA A 328 4.63 0.58 17.70
CA ALA A 328 5.43 1.48 16.85
C ALA A 328 6.47 2.26 17.68
N ALA A 329 6.07 2.83 18.82
CA ALA A 329 6.98 3.56 19.70
C ALA A 329 8.10 2.67 20.25
N VAL A 330 7.78 1.45 20.69
CA VAL A 330 8.76 0.50 21.21
C VAL A 330 9.71 -0.01 20.12
N ILE A 331 9.22 -0.22 18.89
CA ILE A 331 10.03 -0.64 17.74
C ILE A 331 11.05 0.43 17.34
N LEU A 332 10.69 1.71 17.43
CA LEU A 332 11.64 2.81 17.20
C LEU A 332 12.77 2.82 18.24
N ALA A 333 12.49 2.40 19.49
CA ALA A 333 13.52 2.27 20.51
C ALA A 333 14.54 1.15 20.23
N ALA A 334 14.27 0.25 19.27
CA ALA A 334 15.20 -0.79 18.86
C ALA A 334 16.29 -0.31 17.88
N ILE A 335 16.20 0.91 17.33
CA ILE A 335 17.17 1.43 16.34
C ILE A 335 18.63 1.36 16.83
N PRO A 336 18.99 1.77 18.07
CA PRO A 336 20.39 1.72 18.51
C PRO A 336 20.98 0.31 18.54
N ILE A 337 20.14 -0.72 18.68
CA ILE A 337 20.59 -2.13 18.67
C ILE A 337 21.15 -2.48 17.29
N GLY A 338 20.57 -1.95 16.21
CA GLY A 338 21.05 -2.20 14.84
C GLY A 338 22.43 -1.63 14.59
N HIS A 339 22.74 -0.50 15.22
CA HIS A 339 24.07 0.10 15.17
C HIS A 339 25.12 -0.70 15.96
N MET A 340 24.69 -1.63 16.81
CA MET A 340 25.58 -2.59 17.49
C MET A 340 25.66 -3.90 16.71
N LEU A 341 24.51 -4.44 16.29
CA LEU A 341 24.40 -5.74 15.62
C LEU A 341 23.07 -5.86 14.86
N ALA A 342 23.14 -6.01 13.53
CA ALA A 342 21.98 -6.03 12.65
C ALA A 342 20.95 -7.11 13.00
N ILE A 343 21.39 -8.37 13.16
CA ILE A 343 20.51 -9.50 13.50
C ILE A 343 19.85 -9.33 14.87
N ALA A 344 20.49 -8.64 15.83
CA ALA A 344 19.91 -8.37 17.14
C ALA A 344 18.76 -7.36 17.05
N GLN A 345 18.87 -6.34 16.19
CA GLN A 345 17.75 -5.44 15.91
C GLN A 345 16.59 -6.20 15.28
N LEU A 346 16.85 -7.02 14.26
CA LEU A 346 15.82 -7.80 13.58
C LEU A 346 15.09 -8.74 14.55
N ALA A 347 15.83 -9.46 15.39
CA ALA A 347 15.27 -10.32 16.43
C ALA A 347 14.46 -9.51 17.47
N THR A 348 14.93 -8.32 17.85
CA THR A 348 14.22 -7.44 18.79
C THR A 348 12.92 -6.92 18.20
N VAL A 349 12.93 -6.44 16.95
CA VAL A 349 11.72 -6.01 16.23
C VAL A 349 10.72 -7.15 16.17
N LEU A 350 11.16 -8.36 15.80
CA LEU A 350 10.31 -9.55 15.81
C LEU A 350 9.72 -9.83 17.20
N ALA A 351 10.54 -9.83 18.25
CA ALA A 351 10.08 -10.07 19.61
C ALA A 351 9.01 -9.05 20.06
N ILE A 352 9.17 -7.78 19.69
CA ILE A 352 8.18 -6.73 19.96
C ILE A 352 6.88 -6.98 19.19
N LEU A 353 6.95 -7.35 17.91
CA LEU A 353 5.77 -7.68 17.10
C LEU A 353 5.01 -8.89 17.68
N VAL A 354 5.72 -9.94 18.05
CA VAL A 354 5.18 -11.13 18.73
C VAL A 354 4.49 -10.74 20.03
N GLY A 355 5.18 -9.99 20.89
CA GLY A 355 4.64 -9.53 22.16
C GLY A 355 3.38 -8.67 21.98
N ALA A 356 3.40 -7.75 21.02
CA ALA A 356 2.25 -6.89 20.72
C ALA A 356 1.03 -7.70 20.24
N ALA A 357 1.23 -8.68 19.35
CA ALA A 357 0.15 -9.55 18.88
C ALA A 357 -0.45 -10.38 20.04
N ILE A 358 0.40 -10.99 20.87
CA ILE A 358 -0.06 -11.79 22.03
C ILE A 358 -0.82 -10.92 23.04
N ILE A 359 -0.32 -9.71 23.33
CA ILE A 359 -0.97 -8.77 24.25
C ILE A 359 -2.34 -8.33 23.72
N GLU A 360 -2.46 -8.12 22.42
CA GLU A 360 -3.71 -7.74 21.77
C GLU A 360 -4.77 -8.86 21.83
N ASP A 361 -4.36 -10.13 21.64
CA ASP A 361 -5.26 -11.31 21.62
C ASP A 361 -5.64 -11.83 23.01
N LEU A 362 -4.79 -11.63 24.02
CA LEU A 362 -4.97 -12.13 25.41
C LEU A 362 -6.35 -11.85 26.02
N PRO A 363 -6.94 -10.64 25.90
CA PRO A 363 -8.27 -10.34 26.45
C PRO A 363 -9.40 -11.13 25.78
N GLU A 364 -9.25 -11.46 24.49
CA GLU A 364 -10.26 -12.18 23.72
C GLU A 364 -10.23 -13.67 24.04
N VAL A 365 -9.04 -14.28 24.05
CA VAL A 365 -8.82 -15.68 24.46
C VAL A 365 -9.33 -15.93 25.88
N ARG A 366 -9.10 -14.99 26.82
CA ARG A 366 -9.60 -15.08 28.20
C ARG A 366 -11.11 -14.96 28.32
N ARG A 367 -11.78 -14.27 27.38
CA ARG A 367 -13.24 -14.10 27.38
C ARG A 367 -13.97 -15.27 26.74
N THR A 368 -13.41 -15.87 25.69
CA THR A 368 -14.09 -16.93 24.93
C THR A 368 -13.85 -18.34 25.46
N GLY A 369 -12.82 -18.59 26.27
CA GLY A 369 -12.62 -19.83 27.04
C GLY A 369 -12.58 -21.14 26.22
N ARG A 370 -12.67 -21.07 24.89
CA ARG A 370 -12.67 -22.19 23.94
C ARG A 370 -11.90 -21.74 22.70
N THR A 371 -10.82 -22.47 22.41
CA THR A 371 -10.24 -22.56 21.07
C THR A 371 -11.23 -23.29 20.16
N ALA A 372 -12.27 -22.60 19.70
CA ALA A 372 -13.09 -23.13 18.63
C ALA A 372 -12.25 -23.12 17.34
N ILE A 373 -11.84 -24.31 16.89
CA ILE A 373 -11.07 -24.58 15.67
C ILE A 373 -11.80 -24.10 14.38
N SER A 374 -13.03 -23.59 14.49
CA SER A 374 -13.84 -23.14 13.35
C SER A 374 -13.41 -21.81 12.74
N ASP A 375 -12.55 -21.01 13.39
CA ASP A 375 -12.32 -19.61 13.02
C ASP A 375 -10.98 -19.36 12.28
N PHE A 376 -10.58 -20.29 11.42
CA PHE A 376 -9.63 -19.99 10.34
C PHE A 376 -10.35 -19.22 9.22
N GLY A 377 -10.65 -17.94 9.47
CA GLY A 377 -10.96 -16.97 8.41
C GLY A 377 -12.24 -17.22 7.60
N ARG A 378 -13.24 -17.94 8.14
CA ARG A 378 -14.58 -17.99 7.56
C ARG A 378 -15.61 -17.81 8.66
N THR A 379 -16.12 -16.59 8.78
CA THR A 379 -17.40 -16.37 9.47
C THR A 379 -18.47 -17.15 8.72
N THR A 380 -18.87 -18.29 9.28
CA THR A 380 -20.12 -18.95 8.92
C THR A 380 -21.25 -17.95 9.13
N THR A 381 -21.97 -17.67 8.04
CA THR A 381 -23.35 -17.19 8.09
C THR A 381 -24.11 -18.03 9.11
N GLN A 382 -24.52 -17.42 10.23
CA GLN A 382 -25.53 -18.01 11.09
C GLN A 382 -26.92 -17.63 10.56
N GLU A 383 -27.76 -18.65 10.48
CA GLU A 383 -29.19 -18.64 10.17
C GLU A 383 -30.01 -17.75 11.13
#